data_AF-A0A4R4AV35-F1
#
_entry.id   AF-A0A4R4AV35-F1
#
_cell.length_a   1.000
_cell.length_b   1.000
_cell.length_c   1.000
_cell.angle_alpha   90.00
_cell.angle_beta   90.00
_cell.angle_gamma   90.00
#
_symmetry.space_group_name_H-M   'P 1'
#
loop_
_entity.id
_entity.type
_entity.pdbx_description
1 polymer ?
#
loop_
_entity_poly.entity_id
_entity_poly.type
_entity_poly.pdbx_seq_one_letter_code
_entity_poly.pdbx_strand_id
1 'polypeptide(L)'
;MIDEQQAIESVTRFLRDKTKKILLVRGYDNDAKLRVVLSCLNRGFNKGIIRTSSMSDISGHINRTFNKKLLPYTVKSTTNYKLGRMAVNINSYVNHTQSNPRGNEDTFTLFHPVQTVLADAKRYNKFLSEIKGAESRKVILITTNEWSIKEWDIENYVDEVFFYSVENDNPQIMSNLRNNGAIV
;
A
#
# COMPACT_ATOMS: atom_id res chain seq x y z
N MET A 1 9.64 16.68 15.72
CA MET A 1 9.30 16.34 14.32
C MET A 1 8.12 15.38 14.39
N ILE A 2 6.99 15.70 13.77
CA ILE A 2 5.80 14.83 13.79
C ILE A 2 6.08 13.54 12.99
N ASP A 3 5.44 12.44 13.35
CA ASP A 3 5.78 11.13 12.76
C ASP A 3 5.43 11.08 11.26
N GLU A 4 4.35 11.77 10.86
CA GLU A 4 3.93 11.93 9.47
C GLU A 4 5.03 12.57 8.62
N GLN A 5 5.75 13.55 9.16
CA GLN A 5 6.82 14.21 8.42
C GLN A 5 7.98 13.23 8.17
N GLN A 6 8.35 12.43 9.16
CA GLN A 6 9.37 11.39 9.00
C GLN A 6 8.93 10.32 7.99
N ALA A 7 7.65 9.95 8.00
CA ALA A 7 7.09 9.01 7.04
C ALA A 7 7.09 9.57 5.61
N ILE A 8 6.71 10.83 5.43
CA ILE A 8 6.78 11.52 4.14
C ILE A 8 8.22 11.57 3.62
N GLU A 9 9.19 11.90 4.48
CA GLU A 9 10.60 11.96 4.11
C GLU A 9 11.13 10.59 3.70
N SER A 10 10.82 9.54 4.46
CA SER A 10 11.26 8.17 4.18
C SER A 10 10.68 7.64 2.87
N VAL A 11 9.36 7.76 2.66
CA VAL A 11 8.71 7.35 1.41
C VAL A 11 9.23 8.17 0.23
N THR A 12 9.39 9.49 0.39
CA THR A 12 9.93 10.35 -0.68
C THR A 12 11.35 9.97 -1.06
N ARG A 13 12.20 9.62 -0.08
CA ARG A 13 13.57 9.15 -0.31
C ARG A 13 13.57 7.87 -1.12
N PHE A 14 12.78 6.87 -0.72
CA PHE A 14 12.61 5.63 -1.49
C PHE A 14 12.13 5.89 -2.92
N LEU A 15 11.15 6.78 -3.12
CA LEU A 15 10.62 7.07 -4.46
C LEU A 15 11.66 7.72 -5.38
N ARG A 16 12.65 8.43 -4.83
CA ARG A 16 13.74 9.08 -5.59
C ARG A 16 14.95 8.19 -5.82
N ASP A 17 15.15 7.19 -4.97
CA ASP A 17 16.27 6.25 -5.06
C ASP A 17 16.13 5.37 -6.32
N LYS A 18 17.06 5.46 -7.27
CA LYS A 18 16.99 4.67 -8.51
C LYS A 18 17.46 3.23 -8.35
N THR A 19 18.12 2.87 -7.25
CA THR A 19 18.63 1.50 -7.02
C THR A 19 17.60 0.61 -6.32
N LYS A 20 16.51 1.17 -5.82
CA LYS A 20 15.44 0.44 -5.13
C LYS A 20 14.17 0.47 -5.96
N LYS A 21 13.43 -0.63 -5.99
CA LYS A 21 12.17 -0.78 -6.74
C LYS A 21 10.98 -1.07 -5.85
N ILE A 22 11.14 -1.88 -4.80
CA ILE A 22 10.05 -2.44 -3.99
C ILE A 22 10.16 -1.96 -2.54
N LEU A 23 9.09 -1.31 -2.04
CA LEU A 23 8.97 -0.86 -0.65
C LEU A 23 7.85 -1.63 0.05
N LEU A 24 8.14 -2.19 1.22
CA LEU A 24 7.14 -2.66 2.17
C LEU A 24 6.87 -1.59 3.24
N VAL A 25 5.63 -1.13 3.34
CA VAL A 25 5.18 -0.17 4.36
C VAL A 25 4.36 -0.90 5.42
N ARG A 26 4.92 -0.94 6.63
CA ARG A 26 4.35 -1.51 7.85
C ARG A 26 3.97 -0.39 8.82
N GLY A 27 3.19 -0.68 9.84
CA GLY A 27 2.82 0.29 10.89
C GLY A 27 1.38 0.12 11.35
N TYR A 28 1.06 0.51 12.59
CA TYR A 28 -0.21 0.10 13.20
C TYR A 28 -1.43 0.92 12.78
N ASP A 29 -1.23 2.12 12.21
CA ASP A 29 -2.32 2.94 11.68
C ASP A 29 -2.42 2.80 10.15
N ASN A 30 -3.44 2.06 9.73
CA ASN A 30 -3.66 1.72 8.33
C ASN A 30 -4.02 2.91 7.47
N ASP A 31 -4.85 3.81 8.00
CA ASP A 31 -5.29 4.98 7.26
C ASP A 31 -4.12 5.99 7.17
N ALA A 32 -3.30 6.13 8.22
CA ALA A 32 -2.08 6.96 8.17
C ALA A 32 -1.09 6.46 7.10
N LYS A 33 -0.78 5.16 7.07
CA LYS A 33 0.08 4.55 6.02
C LYS A 33 -0.44 4.83 4.62
N LEU A 34 -1.71 4.52 4.37
CA LEU A 34 -2.30 4.69 3.04
C LEU A 34 -2.30 6.16 2.61
N ARG A 35 -2.60 7.08 3.55
CA ARG A 35 -2.59 8.52 3.32
C ARG A 35 -1.22 9.03 2.91
N VAL A 36 -0.18 8.72 3.70
CA VAL A 36 1.19 9.19 3.44
C VAL A 36 1.70 8.65 2.11
N VAL A 37 1.55 7.35 1.87
CA VAL A 37 2.03 6.71 0.64
C VAL A 37 1.34 7.31 -0.59
N LEU A 38 0.01 7.38 -0.61
CA LEU A 38 -0.72 7.96 -1.74
C LEU A 38 -0.41 9.44 -1.94
N SER A 39 -0.20 10.20 -0.87
CA SER A 39 0.19 11.62 -0.96
C SER A 39 1.57 11.79 -1.58
N CYS A 40 2.54 10.93 -1.22
CA CYS A 40 3.88 10.94 -1.81
C CYS A 40 3.86 10.52 -3.28
N LEU A 41 3.12 9.45 -3.61
CA LEU A 41 2.94 8.99 -4.99
C LEU A 41 2.29 10.08 -5.86
N ASN A 42 1.27 10.76 -5.32
CA ASN A 42 0.62 11.87 -6.00
C ASN A 42 1.56 13.06 -6.29
N ARG A 43 2.68 13.21 -5.58
CA ARG A 43 3.71 14.21 -5.87
C ARG A 43 4.77 13.73 -6.87
N GLY A 44 4.97 12.42 -7.02
CA GLY A 44 6.01 11.83 -7.85
C GLY A 44 5.53 11.21 -9.18
N PHE A 45 4.24 10.94 -9.31
CA PHE A 45 3.67 10.22 -10.46
C PHE A 45 2.40 10.90 -10.99
N ASN A 46 2.09 10.61 -12.25
CA ASN A 46 0.84 11.01 -12.91
C ASN A 46 -0.05 9.80 -13.25
N LYS A 47 0.51 8.59 -13.24
CA LYS A 47 -0.17 7.34 -13.54
C LYS A 47 0.18 6.29 -12.49
N GLY A 48 -0.76 5.42 -12.19
CA GLY A 48 -0.54 4.35 -11.22
C GLY A 48 -1.47 3.18 -11.41
N ILE A 49 -1.11 2.08 -10.76
CA ILE A 49 -1.90 0.86 -10.70
C ILE A 49 -2.10 0.54 -9.22
N ILE A 50 -3.33 0.34 -8.80
CA ILE A 50 -3.67 -0.15 -7.46
C ILE A 50 -4.17 -1.58 -7.59
N ARG A 51 -3.49 -2.48 -6.88
CA ARG A 51 -3.76 -3.90 -6.80
C ARG A 51 -4.38 -4.18 -5.45
N THR A 52 -5.60 -4.72 -5.45
CA THR A 52 -6.32 -5.03 -4.21
C THR A 52 -6.71 -6.51 -4.13
N SER A 53 -6.80 -7.06 -2.92
CA SER A 53 -7.40 -8.37 -2.70
C SER A 53 -8.93 -8.33 -2.78
N SER A 54 -9.53 -7.15 -2.56
CA SER A 54 -10.96 -6.93 -2.59
C SER A 54 -11.32 -5.67 -3.39
N MET A 55 -11.99 -5.87 -4.54
CA MET A 55 -12.47 -4.77 -5.39
C MET A 55 -13.65 -4.03 -4.79
N SER A 56 -14.44 -4.67 -3.93
CA SER A 56 -15.57 -4.03 -3.25
C SER A 56 -15.12 -3.04 -2.18
N ASP A 57 -13.99 -3.31 -1.52
CA ASP A 57 -13.63 -2.59 -0.30
C ASP A 57 -12.63 -1.45 -0.53
N ILE A 58 -11.83 -1.55 -1.61
CA ILE A 58 -10.73 -0.61 -1.88
C ILE A 58 -11.19 0.86 -1.98
N SER A 59 -12.37 1.10 -2.56
CA SER A 59 -12.94 2.44 -2.65
C SER A 59 -13.28 2.99 -1.26
N GLY A 60 -13.89 2.15 -0.41
CA GLY A 60 -14.19 2.50 0.98
C GLY A 60 -12.94 2.83 1.78
N HIS A 61 -11.87 2.03 1.64
CA HIS A 61 -10.59 2.29 2.29
C HIS A 61 -10.01 3.65 1.90
N ILE A 62 -9.86 3.91 0.59
CA ILE A 62 -9.29 5.17 0.09
C ILE A 62 -10.15 6.36 0.50
N ASN A 63 -11.47 6.26 0.36
CA ASN A 63 -12.36 7.37 0.70
C ASN A 63 -12.33 7.68 2.21
N ARG A 64 -12.34 6.65 3.07
CA ARG A 64 -12.23 6.81 4.52
C ARG A 64 -10.90 7.44 4.91
N THR A 65 -9.79 6.94 4.36
CA THR A 65 -8.44 7.45 4.62
C THR A 65 -8.33 8.96 4.36
N PHE A 66 -8.99 9.50 3.33
CA PHE A 66 -8.96 10.93 3.04
C PHE A 66 -10.16 11.72 3.56
N ASN A 67 -11.11 11.04 4.22
CA ASN A 67 -12.43 11.57 4.59
C ASN A 67 -13.12 12.32 3.42
N LYS A 68 -13.02 11.76 2.21
CA LYS A 68 -13.49 12.38 0.96
C LYS A 68 -13.95 11.30 -0.02
N LYS A 69 -15.00 11.58 -0.80
CA LYS A 69 -15.47 10.71 -1.88
C LYS A 69 -14.59 10.87 -3.12
N LEU A 70 -13.39 10.28 -3.09
CA LEU A 70 -12.42 10.31 -4.18
C LEU A 70 -12.75 9.26 -5.26
N LEU A 71 -13.34 8.14 -4.85
CA LEU A 71 -13.73 7.05 -5.73
C LEU A 71 -15.24 6.77 -5.60
N PRO A 72 -15.90 6.30 -6.68
CA PRO A 72 -17.27 5.79 -6.59
C PRO A 72 -17.31 4.52 -5.74
N TYR A 73 -18.49 4.17 -5.21
CA TYR A 73 -18.66 2.95 -4.40
C TYR A 73 -18.16 1.69 -5.12
N THR A 74 -18.51 1.55 -6.40
CA THR A 74 -18.05 0.44 -7.24
C THR A 74 -16.96 0.90 -8.20
N VAL A 75 -15.82 0.21 -8.17
CA VAL A 75 -14.71 0.40 -9.12
C VAL A 75 -14.61 -0.76 -10.11
N LYS A 76 -14.18 -0.49 -11.34
CA LYS A 76 -14.05 -1.45 -12.44
C LYS A 76 -12.59 -1.52 -12.89
N SER A 77 -12.12 -2.73 -13.18
CA SER A 77 -10.73 -2.96 -13.62
C SER A 77 -10.41 -2.41 -15.00
N THR A 78 -11.41 -2.11 -15.81
CA THR A 78 -11.26 -1.52 -17.15
C THR A 78 -11.31 0.02 -17.14
N THR A 79 -11.45 0.65 -15.98
CA THR A 79 -11.61 2.11 -15.86
C THR A 79 -10.40 2.73 -15.16
N ASN A 80 -10.01 3.91 -15.63
CA ASN A 80 -9.04 4.76 -14.95
C ASN A 80 -9.79 5.79 -14.10
N TYR A 81 -9.36 5.94 -12.86
CA TYR A 81 -9.94 6.86 -11.89
C TYR A 81 -8.97 8.00 -11.61
N LYS A 82 -9.50 9.21 -11.37
CA LYS A 82 -8.69 10.33 -10.94
C LYS A 82 -8.52 10.28 -9.42
N LEU A 83 -7.28 10.16 -8.96
CA LEU A 83 -6.93 10.22 -7.54
C LEU A 83 -5.90 11.34 -7.34
N GLY A 84 -6.37 12.49 -6.86
CA GLY A 84 -5.56 13.71 -6.87
C GLY A 84 -5.24 14.16 -8.30
N ARG A 85 -3.95 14.22 -8.65
CA ARG A 85 -3.48 14.49 -10.02
C ARG A 85 -3.23 13.22 -10.84
N MET A 86 -3.30 12.05 -10.20
CA MET A 86 -2.98 10.78 -10.84
C MET A 86 -4.18 10.19 -11.56
N ALA A 87 -3.93 9.51 -12.69
CA ALA A 87 -4.86 8.54 -13.27
C ALA A 87 -4.47 7.13 -12.80
N VAL A 88 -5.36 6.45 -12.07
CA VAL A 88 -5.09 5.13 -11.49
C VAL A 88 -6.02 4.07 -12.04
N ASN A 89 -5.45 2.93 -12.44
CA ASN A 89 -6.20 1.71 -12.72
C ASN A 89 -6.30 0.87 -11.44
N ILE A 90 -7.48 0.33 -11.12
CA ILE A 90 -7.66 -0.48 -9.90
C ILE A 90 -8.11 -1.87 -10.31
N ASN A 91 -7.36 -2.91 -9.94
CA ASN A 91 -7.67 -4.29 -10.29
C ASN A 91 -7.30 -5.25 -9.16
N SER A 92 -7.75 -6.51 -9.26
CA SER A 92 -7.48 -7.52 -8.26
C SER A 92 -6.19 -8.27 -8.59
N TYR A 93 -5.42 -8.59 -7.56
CA TYR A 93 -4.29 -9.54 -7.68
C TYR A 93 -4.65 -10.94 -7.16
N VAL A 94 -5.82 -11.12 -6.57
CA VAL A 94 -6.30 -12.42 -6.06
C VAL A 94 -7.18 -13.09 -7.10
N ASN A 95 -8.13 -12.35 -7.66
CA ASN A 95 -9.09 -12.82 -8.65
C ASN A 95 -8.68 -12.45 -10.07
N HIS A 96 -9.14 -13.20 -11.07
CA HIS A 96 -8.96 -12.84 -12.46
C HIS A 96 -9.70 -11.54 -12.78
N THR A 97 -8.99 -10.53 -13.31
CA THR A 97 -9.60 -9.30 -13.82
C THR A 97 -9.47 -9.21 -15.33
N GLN A 98 -10.45 -8.56 -15.96
CA GLN A 98 -10.46 -8.35 -17.40
C GLN A 98 -9.27 -7.51 -17.90
N SER A 99 -8.77 -6.60 -17.06
CA SER A 99 -7.54 -5.86 -17.31
C SER A 99 -6.58 -6.04 -16.12
N ASN A 100 -5.31 -6.29 -16.44
CA ASN A 100 -4.24 -6.57 -15.49
C ASN A 100 -2.93 -5.91 -15.99
N PRO A 101 -2.86 -4.56 -16.05
CA PRO A 101 -1.68 -3.86 -16.55
C PRO A 101 -0.47 -4.09 -15.64
N ARG A 102 0.68 -4.39 -16.24
CA ARG A 102 1.94 -4.61 -15.51
C ARG A 102 2.64 -3.33 -15.08
N GLY A 103 2.33 -2.21 -15.75
CA GLY A 103 2.98 -0.92 -15.53
C GLY A 103 4.16 -0.70 -16.48
N ASN A 104 4.89 0.38 -16.26
CA ASN A 104 6.14 0.74 -16.95
C ASN A 104 6.92 1.79 -16.12
N GLU A 105 7.99 2.34 -16.68
CA GLU A 105 8.84 3.34 -16.02
C GLU A 105 8.13 4.65 -15.63
N ASP A 106 6.95 4.93 -16.17
CA ASP A 106 6.15 6.12 -15.82
C ASP A 106 5.09 5.85 -14.74
N THR A 107 4.92 4.59 -14.31
CA THR A 107 3.89 4.19 -13.35
C THR A 107 4.47 3.69 -12.03
N PHE A 108 3.65 3.78 -10.98
CA PHE A 108 3.83 2.97 -9.78
C PHE A 108 2.80 1.84 -9.75
N THR A 109 3.10 0.77 -9.01
CA THR A 109 2.14 -0.26 -8.61
C THR A 109 2.03 -0.27 -7.09
N LEU A 110 0.83 -0.08 -6.56
CA LEU A 110 0.51 -0.17 -5.14
C LEU A 110 -0.30 -1.43 -4.86
N PHE A 111 0.22 -2.34 -4.05
CA PHE A 111 -0.54 -3.47 -3.51
C PHE A 111 -1.08 -3.09 -2.13
N HIS A 112 -2.41 -3.00 -2.00
CA HIS A 112 -3.07 -2.68 -0.74
C HIS A 112 -4.49 -3.25 -0.67
N PRO A 113 -4.88 -3.87 0.45
CA PRO A 113 -4.02 -4.38 1.52
C PRO A 113 -3.32 -5.69 1.10
N VAL A 114 -2.16 -6.01 1.68
CA VAL A 114 -1.44 -7.29 1.42
C VAL A 114 -1.62 -8.36 2.51
N GLN A 115 -2.24 -8.00 3.64
CA GLN A 115 -2.32 -8.86 4.82
C GLN A 115 -2.78 -10.30 4.53
N THR A 116 -3.88 -10.42 3.79
CA THR A 116 -4.55 -11.70 3.57
C THR A 116 -3.75 -12.67 2.72
N VAL A 117 -2.80 -12.18 1.94
CA VAL A 117 -1.91 -13.03 1.14
C VAL A 117 -0.57 -13.30 1.81
N LEU A 118 -0.19 -12.49 2.81
CA LEU A 118 0.94 -12.80 3.67
C LEU A 118 0.61 -13.92 4.67
N ALA A 119 -0.67 -14.09 5.02
CA ALA A 119 -1.12 -15.11 5.98
C ALA A 119 -1.45 -16.50 5.36
N ASP A 120 -1.39 -16.66 4.03
CA ASP A 120 -1.75 -17.89 3.33
C ASP A 120 -0.66 -18.28 2.32
N ALA A 121 0.00 -19.42 2.55
CA ALA A 121 1.17 -19.84 1.76
C ALA A 121 0.88 -20.01 0.26
N LYS A 122 -0.32 -20.49 -0.11
CA LYS A 122 -0.69 -20.68 -1.52
C LYS A 122 -0.89 -19.34 -2.22
N ARG A 123 -1.59 -18.41 -1.56
CA ARG A 123 -1.79 -17.05 -2.05
C ARG A 123 -0.50 -16.25 -2.06
N TYR A 124 0.39 -16.50 -1.11
CA TYR A 124 1.68 -15.86 -1.00
C TYR A 124 2.57 -16.10 -2.24
N ASN A 125 2.70 -17.35 -2.69
CA ASN A 125 3.48 -17.68 -3.88
C ASN A 125 2.94 -17.02 -5.16
N LYS A 126 1.61 -16.95 -5.31
CA LYS A 126 0.97 -16.21 -6.41
C LYS A 126 1.27 -14.71 -6.30
N PHE A 127 1.19 -14.16 -5.09
CA PHE A 127 1.48 -12.76 -4.83
C PHE A 127 2.94 -12.40 -5.14
N LEU A 128 3.92 -13.25 -4.80
CA LEU A 128 5.31 -13.07 -5.21
C LEU A 128 5.47 -13.04 -6.73
N SER A 129 4.72 -13.87 -7.46
CA SER A 129 4.70 -13.83 -8.92
C SER A 129 4.13 -12.51 -9.46
N GLU A 130 3.06 -11.99 -8.86
CA GLU A 130 2.48 -10.68 -9.22
C GLU A 130 3.46 -9.52 -8.95
N ILE A 131 4.20 -9.55 -7.84
CA ILE A 131 5.25 -8.55 -7.53
C ILE A 131 6.36 -8.62 -8.58
N LYS A 132 6.88 -9.82 -8.89
CA LYS A 132 7.95 -10.01 -9.88
C LYS A 132 7.51 -9.60 -11.29
N GLY A 133 6.24 -9.81 -11.63
CA GLY A 133 5.65 -9.41 -12.91
C GLY A 133 5.32 -7.92 -13.02
N ALA A 134 5.48 -7.13 -11.95
CA ALA A 134 5.24 -5.70 -11.99
C ALA A 134 6.39 -4.96 -12.71
N GLU A 135 6.05 -4.29 -13.80
CA GLU A 135 6.95 -3.52 -14.67
C GLU A 135 6.96 -2.02 -14.32
N SER A 136 6.18 -1.60 -13.32
CA SER A 136 6.21 -0.24 -12.79
C SER A 136 7.58 0.15 -12.22
N ARG A 137 7.97 1.42 -12.40
CA ARG A 137 9.19 2.01 -11.81
C ARG A 137 9.31 1.80 -10.30
N LYS A 138 8.18 1.87 -9.61
CA LYS A 138 8.09 1.66 -8.16
C LYS A 138 6.95 0.70 -7.82
N VAL A 139 7.22 -0.22 -6.92
CA VAL A 139 6.24 -1.14 -6.34
C VAL A 139 6.17 -0.88 -4.84
N ILE A 140 4.96 -0.72 -4.32
CA ILE A 140 4.73 -0.43 -2.90
C ILE A 140 3.73 -1.44 -2.35
N LEU A 141 4.05 -2.06 -1.23
CA LEU A 141 3.22 -3.02 -0.52
C LEU A 141 2.77 -2.38 0.79
N ILE A 142 1.47 -2.30 1.06
CA ILE A 142 0.95 -1.76 2.32
C ILE A 142 0.18 -2.84 3.07
N THR A 143 0.64 -3.16 4.28
CA THR A 143 -0.01 -4.07 5.23
C THR A 143 -1.21 -3.41 5.90
N THR A 144 -2.10 -4.21 6.49
CA THR A 144 -3.19 -3.68 7.33
C THR A 144 -3.32 -4.33 8.71
N ASN A 145 -2.42 -5.24 9.07
CA ASN A 145 -2.43 -5.89 10.37
C ASN A 145 -1.06 -6.52 10.67
N GLU A 146 -0.27 -5.84 11.48
CA GLU A 146 1.11 -6.25 11.78
C GLU A 146 1.18 -7.38 12.82
N TRP A 147 0.22 -7.45 13.76
CA TRP A 147 0.27 -8.37 14.91
C TRP A 147 -0.14 -9.80 14.59
N SER A 148 -0.93 -10.01 13.53
CA SER A 148 -1.33 -11.36 13.10
C SER A 148 -0.31 -12.07 12.20
N ILE A 149 0.75 -11.36 11.77
CA ILE A 149 1.81 -11.94 10.93
C ILE A 149 2.92 -12.47 11.83
N LYS A 150 3.07 -13.79 11.85
CA LYS A 150 4.12 -14.48 12.62
C LYS A 150 5.46 -14.47 11.91
N GLU A 151 5.46 -14.59 10.58
CA GLU A 151 6.65 -14.71 9.76
C GLU A 151 6.63 -13.65 8.65
N TRP A 152 7.71 -12.89 8.54
CA TRP A 152 7.86 -11.75 7.63
C TRP A 152 8.75 -12.10 6.43
N ASP A 153 8.54 -13.28 5.83
CA ASP A 153 9.32 -13.76 4.68
C ASP A 153 9.34 -12.78 3.50
N ILE A 154 8.30 -11.95 3.39
CA ILE A 154 8.18 -10.92 2.34
C ILE A 154 9.32 -9.90 2.40
N GLU A 155 9.92 -9.68 3.57
CA GLU A 155 11.04 -8.74 3.73
C GLU A 155 12.29 -9.17 2.93
N ASN A 156 12.43 -10.46 2.62
CA ASN A 156 13.49 -10.97 1.77
C ASN A 156 13.29 -10.68 0.27
N TYR A 157 12.11 -10.19 -0.11
CA TYR A 157 11.72 -9.94 -1.50
C TYR A 157 11.49 -8.46 -1.80
N VAL A 158 11.85 -7.56 -0.87
CA VAL A 158 11.74 -6.11 -1.02
C VAL A 158 13.09 -5.44 -0.84
N ASP A 159 13.25 -4.25 -1.41
CA ASP A 159 14.52 -3.50 -1.32
C ASP A 159 14.58 -2.62 -0.06
N GLU A 160 13.41 -2.28 0.49
CA GLU A 160 13.29 -1.47 1.69
C GLU A 160 12.03 -1.84 2.48
N VAL A 161 12.18 -1.85 3.80
CA VAL A 161 11.08 -1.94 4.75
C VAL A 161 11.01 -0.64 5.52
N PHE A 162 9.84 -0.01 5.54
CA PHE A 162 9.58 1.18 6.33
C PHE A 162 8.45 0.91 7.33
N PHE A 163 8.72 1.15 8.61
CA PHE A 163 7.72 1.05 9.66
C PHE A 163 7.24 2.45 10.06
N TYR A 164 5.99 2.76 9.74
CA TYR A 164 5.36 4.01 10.15
C TYR A 164 4.83 3.89 11.58
N SER A 165 5.63 4.37 12.53
CA SER A 165 5.21 4.60 13.90
C SER A 165 4.31 5.84 13.98
N VAL A 166 3.21 5.78 14.75
CA VAL A 166 2.30 6.92 14.98
C VAL A 166 2.24 7.27 16.47
N GLU A 167 3.33 7.03 17.21
CA GLU A 167 3.41 7.27 18.66
C GLU A 167 3.09 8.70 19.07
N ASN A 168 3.58 9.67 18.31
CA ASN A 168 3.36 11.09 18.55
C ASN A 168 2.08 11.59 17.89
N ASP A 169 1.75 11.08 16.71
CA ASP A 169 0.61 11.56 15.91
C ASP A 169 -0.73 10.94 16.34
N ASN A 170 -0.71 9.72 16.88
CA ASN A 170 -1.87 8.99 17.37
C ASN A 170 -1.52 8.20 18.66
N PRO A 171 -1.18 8.87 19.77
CA PRO A 171 -0.80 8.17 21.01
C PRO A 171 -1.92 7.28 21.55
N GLN A 172 -3.18 7.57 21.23
CA GLN A 172 -4.33 6.78 21.67
C GLN A 172 -4.37 5.40 21.01
N ILE A 173 -4.08 5.28 19.70
CA ILE A 173 -4.02 3.96 19.06
C ILE A 173 -2.91 3.12 19.69
N MET A 174 -1.76 3.72 19.96
CA MET A 174 -0.61 3.04 20.55
C MET A 174 -0.89 2.59 21.99
N SER A 175 -1.54 3.44 22.78
CA SER A 175 -2.01 3.07 24.13
C SER A 175 -2.99 1.90 24.09
N ASN A 176 -3.98 1.94 23.20
CA ASN A 176 -4.95 0.84 23.04
C ASN A 176 -4.28 -0.48 22.63
N LEU A 177 -3.30 -0.43 21.73
CA LEU A 177 -2.57 -1.62 21.28
C LEU A 177 -1.73 -2.24 22.41
N ARG A 178 -1.04 -1.40 23.21
CA ARG A 178 -0.30 -1.85 24.41
C ARG A 178 -1.24 -2.48 25.44
N ASN A 179 -2.36 -1.81 25.74
CA ASN A 179 -3.34 -2.30 26.71
C ASN A 179 -3.96 -3.64 26.31
N ASN A 180 -4.11 -3.88 25.01
CA ASN A 180 -4.63 -5.13 24.47
C ASN A 180 -3.55 -6.21 24.23
N GLY A 181 -2.28 -5.94 24.59
CA GLY A 181 -1.17 -6.87 24.41
C GLY A 181 -0.79 -7.14 22.95
N ALA A 182 -1.25 -6.30 22.01
CA ALA A 182 -0.92 -6.43 20.59
C ALA A 182 0.53 -6.02 20.29
N ILE A 183 1.10 -5.17 21.15
CA ILE A 183 2.47 -4.67 21.10
C ILE A 183 3.01 -4.57 22.54
N VAL A 184 4.35 -4.70 22.70
CA VAL A 184 5.04 -4.66 23.99
C VAL A 184 5.54 -3.26 24.30
#